data_AF-S7QJ83-F1
#
_entry.id   AF-S7QJ83-F1
#
_cell.length_a   1.000
_cell.length_b   1.000
_cell.length_c   1.000
_cell.angle_alpha   90.00
_cell.angle_beta   90.00
_cell.angle_gamma   90.00
#
_symmetry.space_group_name_H-M   'P 1'
#
loop_
_entity.id
_entity.type
_entity.pdbx_description
1 polymer ?
#
loop_
_entity_poly.entity_id
_entity_poly.type
_entity_poly.pdbx_seq_one_letter_code
_entity_poly.pdbx_strand_id
1 'polypeptide(L)'
;QTIPFLIADIAKPPTGKLSLFNSYVTLSRSHGEDNIRLLRDFDDDIFKQARDPFLIQEDARLERLDQRTKEWWMEMRQKLHRN
;
A
#
# COMPACT_ATOMS: atom_id res chain seq x y z
N GLN A 1 -12.20 -3.46 2.70
CA GLN A 1 -12.97 -4.37 1.83
C GLN A 1 -12.05 -4.82 0.72
N THR A 2 -11.97 -6.12 0.46
CA THR A 2 -11.21 -6.71 -0.65
C THR A 2 -12.19 -7.03 -1.79
N ILE A 3 -11.82 -6.71 -3.03
CA ILE A 3 -12.60 -6.89 -4.25
C ILE A 3 -11.84 -7.90 -5.14
N PRO A 4 -12.35 -9.13 -5.30
CA PRO A 4 -11.65 -10.17 -6.05
C PRO A 4 -11.31 -9.81 -7.49
N PHE A 5 -12.19 -9.09 -8.19
CA PHE A 5 -11.99 -8.59 -9.55
C PHE A 5 -12.40 -7.12 -9.64
N LEU A 6 -11.50 -6.25 -10.08
CA LEU A 6 -11.66 -4.80 -10.05
C LEU A 6 -11.59 -4.22 -11.47
N ILE A 7 -12.61 -3.45 -11.85
CA ILE A 7 -12.52 -2.50 -12.96
C ILE A 7 -12.36 -1.10 -12.35
N ALA A 8 -11.21 -0.48 -12.55
CA ALA A 8 -10.88 0.82 -11.95
C ALA A 8 -10.93 1.94 -13.00
N ASP A 9 -11.70 3.00 -12.72
CA ASP A 9 -11.61 4.26 -13.46
C ASP A 9 -10.71 5.23 -12.70
N ILE A 10 -9.46 5.33 -13.16
CA ILE A 10 -8.42 6.21 -12.58
C ILE A 10 -7.93 7.23 -13.61
N ALA A 11 -8.73 7.53 -14.64
CA ALA A 11 -8.44 8.65 -15.51
C ALA A 11 -8.68 9.97 -14.79
N LYS A 12 -8.08 11.04 -15.33
CA LYS A 12 -8.29 12.40 -14.85
C LYS A 12 -9.79 12.76 -14.90
N PRO A 13 -10.43 13.08 -13.77
CA PRO A 13 -11.85 13.38 -13.75
C PRO A 13 -12.11 14.75 -14.38
N PRO A 14 -13.30 14.99 -14.99
CA PRO A 14 -13.67 16.29 -15.55
C PRO A 14 -13.68 17.42 -14.52
N THR A 15 -13.98 17.09 -13.26
CA THR A 15 -13.97 17.98 -12.11
C THR A 15 -13.38 17.26 -10.89
N GLY A 16 -12.77 18.02 -9.97
CA GLY A 16 -12.12 17.47 -8.78
C GLY A 16 -10.66 17.05 -9.02
N LYS A 17 -10.11 16.26 -8.09
CA LYS A 17 -8.73 15.77 -8.16
C LYS A 17 -8.69 14.27 -7.87
N LEU A 18 -8.00 13.54 -8.74
CA LEU A 18 -7.54 12.19 -8.44
C LEU A 18 -6.11 12.29 -7.90
N SER A 19 -5.86 11.75 -6.71
CA SER A 19 -4.56 11.77 -6.06
C SER A 19 -3.88 10.40 -6.13
N LEU A 20 -2.55 10.38 -5.99
CA LEU A 20 -1.78 9.14 -5.85
C LEU A 20 -2.38 8.22 -4.77
N PHE A 21 -2.81 8.80 -3.65
CA PHE A 21 -3.43 8.06 -2.54
C PHE A 21 -4.74 7.37 -2.96
N ASN A 22 -5.64 8.08 -3.65
CA ASN A 22 -6.92 7.51 -4.09
C ASN A 22 -6.72 6.38 -5.10
N SER A 23 -5.77 6.55 -6.03
CA SER A 23 -5.42 5.52 -7.02
C SER A 23 -4.80 4.30 -6.35
N TYR A 24 -3.86 4.51 -5.41
CA TYR A 24 -3.28 3.42 -4.63
C TYR A 24 -4.34 2.65 -3.82
N VAL A 25 -5.21 3.37 -3.11
CA VAL A 25 -6.29 2.74 -2.31
C VAL A 25 -7.24 1.95 -3.22
N THR A 26 -7.54 2.45 -4.43
CA THR A 26 -8.39 1.74 -5.39
C THR A 26 -7.75 0.44 -5.86
N LEU A 27 -6.50 0.51 -6.31
CA LEU A 27 -5.78 -0.66 -6.85
C LEU A 27 -5.50 -1.72 -5.77
N SER A 28 -5.17 -1.30 -4.55
CA SER A 28 -4.93 -2.20 -3.42
C SER A 28 -6.17 -2.96 -2.92
N ARG A 29 -7.36 -2.68 -3.47
CA ARG A 29 -8.57 -3.47 -3.17
C ARG A 29 -8.57 -4.83 -3.81
N SER A 30 -7.81 -5.07 -4.88
CA SER A 30 -7.76 -6.36 -5.55
C SER A 30 -6.45 -7.09 -5.32
N HIS A 31 -6.48 -8.41 -5.47
CA HIS A 31 -5.32 -9.27 -5.30
C HIS A 31 -4.66 -9.52 -6.65
N GLY A 32 -3.50 -8.91 -6.90
CA GLY A 32 -2.72 -9.15 -8.11
C GLY A 32 -3.25 -8.42 -9.35
N GLU A 33 -2.35 -8.17 -10.30
CA GLU A 33 -2.63 -7.38 -11.51
C GLU A 33 -3.59 -8.07 -12.48
N ASP A 34 -3.58 -9.42 -12.55
CA ASP A 34 -4.47 -10.20 -13.40
C ASP A 34 -5.96 -9.94 -13.13
N ASN A 35 -6.26 -9.56 -11.89
CA ASN A 35 -7.60 -9.28 -11.41
C ASN A 35 -8.02 -7.81 -11.54
N ILE A 36 -7.13 -6.95 -12.04
CA ILE A 36 -7.38 -5.53 -12.25
C ILE A 36 -7.49 -5.24 -13.75
N ARG A 37 -8.51 -4.46 -14.10
CA ARG A 37 -8.68 -3.88 -15.43
C ARG A 37 -8.88 -2.38 -15.29
N LEU A 38 -8.17 -1.59 -16.08
CA LEU A 38 -8.38 -0.15 -16.14
C LEU A 38 -9.48 0.14 -17.16
N LEU A 39 -10.43 0.99 -16.80
CA LEU A 39 -11.55 1.34 -17.69
C LEU A 39 -11.08 2.13 -18.92
N ARG A 40 -9.99 2.88 -18.78
CA ARG A 40 -9.36 3.75 -19.78
C ARG A 40 -7.95 4.12 -19.31
N ASP A 41 -7.18 4.72 -20.20
CA ASP A 41 -5.83 5.21 -19.89
C ASP A 41 -5.87 6.24 -18.75
N PHE A 42 -4.83 6.19 -17.92
CA PHE A 42 -4.63 7.11 -16.80
C PHE A 42 -3.53 8.11 -17.09
N ASP A 43 -3.50 9.18 -16.31
CA ASP A 43 -2.45 10.20 -16.39
C ASP A 43 -1.23 9.72 -15.60
N ASP A 44 -0.14 9.35 -16.29
CA ASP A 44 1.11 8.86 -15.67
C ASP A 44 1.66 9.81 -14.60
N ASP A 45 1.41 11.11 -14.74
CA ASP A 45 1.92 12.10 -13.81
C ASP A 45 1.33 11.93 -12.41
N ILE A 46 0.20 11.22 -12.25
CA ILE A 46 -0.36 10.88 -10.95
C ILE A 46 0.57 9.98 -10.13
N PHE A 47 1.34 9.11 -10.80
CA PHE A 47 2.28 8.19 -10.17
C PHE A 47 3.70 8.75 -10.07
N LYS A 48 3.97 9.90 -10.71
CA LYS A 48 5.24 10.64 -10.61
C LYS A 48 5.23 11.68 -9.48
N GLN A 49 4.11 11.87 -8.80
CA GLN A 49 3.99 12.81 -7.68
C GLN A 49 4.91 12.41 -6.52
N ALA A 50 5.50 13.41 -5.85
CA ALA A 50 6.27 13.17 -4.64
C ALA A 50 5.39 12.51 -3.58
N ARG A 51 5.92 11.46 -2.95
CA ARG A 51 5.28 10.82 -1.79
C ARG A 51 5.30 11.78 -0.60
N ASP A 52 4.24 11.73 0.21
CA ASP A 52 4.14 12.56 1.42
C ASP A 52 5.31 12.25 2.38
N PRO A 53 6.14 13.24 2.74
CA PRO A 53 7.25 13.06 3.66
C PRO A 53 6.84 12.48 5.01
N PHE A 54 5.64 12.80 5.50
CA PHE A 54 5.12 12.25 6.75
C PHE A 54 4.87 10.75 6.63
N LEU A 55 4.28 10.31 5.51
CA LEU A 55 4.06 8.88 5.26
C LEU A 55 5.38 8.11 5.14
N ILE A 56 6.39 8.69 4.47
CA ILE A 56 7.73 8.07 4.37
C ILE A 56 8.36 7.92 5.76
N GLN A 57 8.26 8.95 6.60
CA GLN A 57 8.81 8.91 7.96
C GLN A 57 8.08 7.88 8.83
N GLU A 58 6.75 7.82 8.71
CA GLU A 58 5.94 6.85 9.43
C GLU A 58 6.20 5.41 8.98
N ASP A 59 6.36 5.15 7.68
CA ASP A 59 6.74 3.84 7.16
C ASP A 59 8.07 3.38 7.78
N ALA A 60 9.10 4.25 7.79
CA ALA A 60 10.38 3.94 8.41
C ALA A 60 10.27 3.71 9.93
N ARG A 61 9.36 4.42 10.62
CA ARG A 61 9.10 4.21 12.05
C ARG A 61 8.45 2.86 12.30
N LEU A 62 7.47 2.48 11.48
CA LEU A 62 6.77 1.19 11.57
C LEU A 62 7.72 0.03 11.29
N GLU A 63 8.61 0.15 10.31
CA GLU A 63 9.62 -0.87 10.00
C GLU A 63 10.56 -1.14 11.20
N ARG A 64 11.01 -0.07 11.87
CA ARG A 64 11.82 -0.21 13.10
C ARG A 64 11.05 -0.91 14.23
N LEU A 65 9.75 -0.65 14.36
CA LEU A 65 8.92 -1.30 15.38
C LEU A 65 8.67 -2.77 15.06
N ASP A 66 8.42 -3.10 13.79
CA ASP A 66 8.26 -4.48 13.32
C ASP A 66 9.54 -5.30 13.60
N GLN A 67 10.71 -4.75 13.26
CA GLN A 67 11.99 -5.42 13.51
C GLN A 67 12.22 -5.68 15.00
N ARG A 68 11.97 -4.70 15.87
CA ARG A 68 12.06 -4.88 17.33
C ARG A 68 11.11 -5.94 17.85
N THR A 69 9.89 -5.99 17.30
CA THR A 69 8.88 -6.98 17.68
C THR A 69 9.32 -8.38 17.29
N LYS A 70 9.91 -8.55 16.09
CA LYS A 70 10.46 -9.82 15.62
C LYS A 70 11.64 -10.29 16.48
N GLU A 71 12.56 -9.40 16.83
CA GLU A 71 13.70 -9.68 17.72
C GLU A 71 13.23 -10.19 19.09
N TRP A 72 12.35 -9.43 19.74
CA TRP A 72 11.78 -9.79 21.02
C TRP A 72 11.07 -11.17 20.97
N TRP A 73 10.29 -11.41 19.91
CA TRP A 73 9.60 -12.68 19.73
C TRP A 73 10.55 -13.86 19.56
N MET A 74 11.64 -13.70 18.81
CA MET A 74 12.66 -14.73 18.65
C MET A 74 13.35 -15.07 19.96
N GLU A 75 13.71 -14.08 20.77
CA GLU A 75 14.31 -14.30 22.09
C GLU A 75 13.38 -15.06 23.03
N MET A 76 12.09 -14.69 23.05
CA MET A 76 11.09 -15.40 23.84
C MET A 76 10.96 -16.86 23.42
N ARG A 77 10.88 -17.13 22.11
CA ARG A 77 10.81 -18.51 21.60
C ARG A 77 12.04 -19.31 21.99
N GLN A 78 13.25 -18.73 21.90
CA GLN A 78 14.48 -19.43 22.31
C GLN A 78 14.49 -19.76 23.81
N LYS A 79 13.99 -18.87 24.67
CA LYS A 79 13.87 -19.12 26.12
C LYS A 79 12.87 -20.24 26.42
N LEU A 80 11.75 -20.31 25.70
CA LEU A 80 10.73 -21.36 25.87
C LEU A 80 11.20 -22.76 25.46
N HIS A 81 12.12 -22.89 24.49
CA HIS A 81 12.64 -24.19 24.04
C HIS A 81 13.87 -24.67 24.83
N ARG A 82 14.39 -23.84 25.75
CA ARG A 82 15.54 -24.17 26.62
C ARG A 82 15.14 -24.64 28.02
N ASN A 83 13.83 -24.64 28.34
CA ASN A 83 13.24 -25.27 29.52
C ASN A 83 12.52 -26.56 29.11
#